data_AF-A0A644ZBJ2-F1
#
_entry.id   AF-A0A644ZBJ2-F1
#
_cell.length_a   1.000
_cell.length_b   1.000
_cell.length_c   1.000
_cell.angle_alpha   90.00
_cell.angle_beta   90.00
_cell.angle_gamma   90.00
#
_symmetry.space_group_name_H-M   'P 1'
#
loop_
_entity.id
_entity.type
_entity.pdbx_description
1 polymer ?
#
loop_
_entity_poly.entity_id
_entity_poly.type
_entity_poly.pdbx_seq_one_letter_code
_entity_poly.pdbx_strand_id
1 'polypeptide(L)'
;MKRVFISAVVFFIATQFSFSQISNGFWQEKTQNVSDAYLGGYHFTDKTFEYTINGYDGLNPITAFGGEYAIKNGKIFFSVTYIKKAVGGQLCRSETSTLNDSWSIEGSKISIVKLNPSIKAIANIKIGDNYLIIDKQKFYKVEAN
;
A
#
# COMPACT_ATOMS: atom_id res chain seq x y z
N MET A 1 -4.72 66.53 -22.53
CA MET A 1 -4.47 65.08 -22.64
C MET A 1 -4.34 64.49 -21.24
N LYS A 2 -5.31 63.70 -20.77
CA LYS A 2 -5.16 62.93 -19.53
C LYS A 2 -5.72 61.53 -19.79
N ARG A 3 -4.81 60.56 -19.99
CA ARG A 3 -5.17 59.15 -20.14
C ARG A 3 -5.14 58.55 -18.73
N VAL A 4 -6.31 58.13 -18.24
CA VAL A 4 -6.44 57.38 -16.99
C VAL A 4 -6.22 55.91 -17.33
N PHE A 5 -5.14 55.33 -16.82
CA PHE A 5 -4.89 53.89 -16.90
C PHE A 5 -5.61 53.22 -15.72
N ILE A 6 -6.70 52.51 -16.02
CA ILE A 6 -7.36 51.61 -15.06
C ILE A 6 -6.61 50.28 -15.15
N SER A 7 -5.73 49.99 -14.18
CA SER A 7 -5.11 48.67 -14.05
C SER A 7 -6.11 47.72 -13.40
N ALA A 8 -6.63 46.78 -14.19
CA ALA A 8 -7.44 45.68 -13.69
C ALA A 8 -6.54 44.68 -12.95
N VAL A 9 -6.67 44.62 -11.63
CA VAL A 9 -6.02 43.60 -10.80
C VAL A 9 -6.83 42.32 -10.92
N VAL A 10 -6.34 41.37 -11.72
CA VAL A 10 -6.90 40.02 -11.80
C VAL A 10 -6.37 39.22 -10.62
N PHE A 11 -7.19 39.03 -9.58
CA PHE A 11 -6.93 38.12 -8.48
C PHE A 11 -7.05 36.67 -8.99
N PHE A 12 -5.92 36.06 -9.37
CA PHE A 12 -5.82 34.62 -9.60
C PHE A 12 -5.85 33.91 -8.23
N ILE A 13 -7.02 33.48 -7.78
CA ILE A 13 -7.14 32.55 -6.66
C ILE A 13 -6.69 31.18 -7.16
N ALA A 14 -5.41 30.87 -7.00
CA ALA A 14 -4.90 29.52 -7.19
C ALA A 14 -5.54 28.61 -6.13
N THR A 15 -6.56 27.86 -6.52
CA THR A 15 -7.11 26.79 -5.68
C THR A 15 -6.03 25.73 -5.52
N GLN A 16 -5.42 25.69 -4.33
CA GLN A 16 -4.45 24.69 -3.95
C GLN A 16 -5.17 23.33 -3.89
N PHE A 17 -5.12 22.56 -4.96
CA PHE A 17 -5.52 21.15 -4.91
C PHE A 17 -4.53 20.41 -4.01
N SER A 18 -4.87 20.31 -2.73
CA SER A 18 -4.13 19.45 -1.80
C SER A 18 -4.42 18.00 -2.18
N PHE A 19 -3.50 17.36 -2.90
CA PHE A 19 -3.55 15.91 -3.06
C PHE A 19 -3.26 15.30 -1.70
N SER A 20 -4.27 14.65 -1.12
CA SER A 20 -4.06 13.87 0.10
C SER A 20 -3.07 12.75 -0.20
N GLN A 21 -1.97 12.69 0.55
CA GLN A 21 -0.94 11.66 0.41
C GLN A 21 -0.86 10.88 1.72
N ILE A 22 -0.62 9.57 1.62
CA ILE A 22 -0.35 8.73 2.79
C ILE A 22 1.12 8.97 3.16
N SER A 23 1.40 9.17 4.45
CA SER A 23 2.80 9.33 4.89
C SER A 23 3.60 8.07 4.56
N ASN A 24 4.80 8.25 4.03
CA ASN A 24 5.69 7.15 3.70
C ASN A 24 5.97 6.25 4.91
N GLY A 25 6.17 4.97 4.66
CA GLY A 25 6.46 3.95 5.67
C GLY A 25 5.51 2.75 5.62
N PHE A 26 5.69 1.85 6.59
CA PHE A 26 4.93 0.62 6.68
C PHE A 26 3.67 0.79 7.55
N TRP A 27 2.57 0.24 7.06
CA TRP A 27 1.25 0.28 7.67
C TRP A 27 0.75 -1.14 7.85
N GLN A 28 0.83 -1.63 9.09
CA GLN A 28 0.54 -3.02 9.44
C GLN A 28 -0.92 -3.20 9.85
N GLU A 29 -1.53 -4.32 9.46
CA GLU A 29 -2.87 -4.65 9.93
C GLU A 29 -2.94 -4.82 11.45
N LYS A 30 -4.06 -4.36 12.04
CA LYS A 30 -4.52 -4.63 13.41
C LYS A 30 -3.65 -4.13 14.58
N THR A 31 -2.36 -3.89 14.43
CA THR A 31 -1.45 -3.48 15.52
C THR A 31 -0.36 -2.51 15.06
N GLN A 32 0.16 -1.70 15.98
CA GLN A 32 1.32 -0.82 15.81
C GLN A 32 2.66 -1.52 16.07
N ASN A 33 2.64 -2.68 16.74
CA ASN A 33 3.84 -3.37 17.17
C ASN A 33 4.40 -4.30 16.08
N VAL A 34 5.68 -4.14 15.77
CA VAL A 34 6.44 -4.90 14.74
C VAL A 34 6.50 -6.40 15.02
N SER A 35 6.40 -6.80 16.30
CA SER A 35 6.52 -8.18 16.78
C SER A 35 5.18 -8.91 16.98
N ASP A 36 4.06 -8.20 16.92
CA ASP A 36 2.81 -8.76 17.44
C ASP A 36 2.06 -9.64 16.44
N ALA A 37 2.39 -9.57 15.15
CA ALA A 37 1.97 -10.57 14.16
C ALA A 37 2.61 -10.34 12.77
N TYR A 38 2.93 -11.43 12.05
CA TYR A 38 3.28 -11.41 10.62
C TYR A 38 2.06 -11.11 9.71
N LEU A 39 1.25 -10.11 10.05
CA LEU A 39 0.05 -9.77 9.27
C LEU A 39 0.39 -9.06 7.97
N GLY A 40 -0.61 -8.99 7.10
CA GLY A 40 -0.50 -8.19 5.88
C GLY A 40 -0.29 -6.72 6.19
N GLY A 41 0.26 -5.99 5.23
CA GLY A 41 0.51 -4.56 5.41
C GLY A 41 0.93 -3.86 4.13
N TYR A 42 0.71 -2.56 4.11
CA TYR A 42 1.11 -1.68 3.00
C TYR A 42 2.40 -0.94 3.35
N HIS A 43 3.37 -0.99 2.45
CA HIS A 43 4.46 -0.03 2.42
C HIS A 43 4.15 1.04 1.37
N PHE A 44 3.99 2.29 1.80
CA PHE A 44 3.78 3.43 0.89
C PHE A 44 5.07 4.23 0.75
N THR A 45 5.41 4.57 -0.49
CA THR A 45 6.54 5.45 -0.83
C THR A 45 6.13 6.39 -1.95
N ASP A 46 5.92 7.65 -1.60
CA ASP A 46 5.47 8.71 -2.51
C ASP A 46 4.16 8.34 -3.22
N LYS A 47 4.24 7.99 -4.51
CA LYS A 47 3.10 7.58 -5.35
C LYS A 47 3.04 6.06 -5.59
N THR A 48 3.89 5.31 -4.90
CA THR A 48 3.98 3.86 -5.04
C THR A 48 3.57 3.15 -3.76
N PHE A 49 3.15 1.91 -3.92
CA PHE A 49 2.82 1.03 -2.81
C PHE A 49 3.31 -0.40 -3.08
N GLU A 50 3.57 -1.12 -1.99
CA GLU A 50 3.68 -2.57 -1.97
C GLU A 50 2.81 -3.10 -0.83
N TYR A 51 1.97 -4.09 -1.12
CA TYR A 51 1.24 -4.84 -0.12
C TYR A 51 1.94 -6.18 0.10
N THR A 52 2.34 -6.45 1.34
CA THR A 52 2.87 -7.76 1.75
C THR A 52 1.73 -8.59 2.33
N ILE A 53 1.65 -9.86 1.93
CA ILE A 53 0.62 -10.79 2.42
C ILE A 53 1.01 -11.29 3.81
N ASN A 54 0.02 -11.73 4.58
CA ASN A 54 0.21 -12.37 5.88
C ASN A 54 1.20 -13.54 5.79
N GLY A 55 2.30 -13.45 6.54
CA GLY A 55 3.37 -14.44 6.57
C GLY A 55 2.98 -15.77 7.22
N TYR A 56 1.84 -15.85 7.92
CA TYR A 56 1.29 -17.11 8.42
C TYR A 56 0.65 -17.96 7.33
N ASP A 57 0.44 -17.44 6.11
CA ASP A 57 -0.10 -18.22 4.99
C ASP A 57 1.03 -18.87 4.18
N GLY A 58 1.67 -19.88 4.78
CA GLY A 58 2.89 -20.52 4.24
C GLY A 58 2.71 -21.25 2.89
N LEU A 59 1.47 -21.47 2.45
CA LEU A 59 1.17 -22.09 1.15
C LEU A 59 0.86 -21.06 0.07
N ASN A 60 0.77 -19.78 0.41
CA ASN A 60 0.50 -18.75 -0.59
C ASN A 60 1.75 -18.50 -1.43
N PRO A 61 1.73 -18.82 -2.74
CA PRO A 61 2.88 -18.55 -3.59
C PRO A 61 3.03 -17.05 -3.85
N ILE A 62 2.01 -16.22 -3.65
CA ILE A 62 2.13 -14.77 -3.76
C ILE A 62 2.53 -14.24 -2.40
N THR A 63 3.62 -13.48 -2.34
CA THR A 63 4.15 -12.92 -1.09
C THR A 63 3.90 -11.42 -0.98
N ALA A 64 3.84 -10.73 -2.12
CA ALA A 64 3.48 -9.31 -2.18
C ALA A 64 2.97 -8.92 -3.56
N PHE A 65 2.39 -7.73 -3.67
CA PHE A 65 2.10 -7.07 -4.95
C PHE A 65 2.22 -5.57 -4.80
N GLY A 66 2.43 -4.85 -5.90
CA GLY A 66 2.57 -3.41 -5.82
C GLY A 66 2.47 -2.70 -7.15
N GLY A 67 2.66 -1.39 -7.06
CA GLY A 67 2.58 -0.48 -8.20
C GLY A 67 2.34 0.95 -7.73
N GLU A 68 1.47 1.65 -8.44
CA GLU A 68 1.21 3.07 -8.19
C GLU A 68 -0.15 3.26 -7.51
N TYR A 69 -0.28 4.36 -6.76
CA TYR A 69 -1.56 4.76 -6.20
C TYR A 69 -1.81 6.26 -6.32
N ALA A 70 -3.09 6.63 -6.28
CA ALA A 70 -3.53 8.02 -6.18
C ALA A 70 -4.74 8.12 -5.25
N ILE A 71 -4.91 9.25 -4.58
CA ILE A 71 -6.05 9.50 -3.69
C ILE A 71 -6.87 10.67 -4.21
N LYS A 72 -8.18 10.47 -4.31
CA LYS A 72 -9.13 11.49 -4.73
C LYS A 72 -10.48 11.24 -4.08
N ASN A 73 -11.06 12.28 -3.49
CA ASN A 73 -12.42 12.26 -2.93
C ASN A 73 -12.69 11.09 -1.97
N GLY A 74 -11.78 10.84 -1.02
CA GLY A 74 -11.93 9.75 -0.04
C GLY A 74 -11.79 8.34 -0.62
N LYS A 75 -11.24 8.22 -1.84
CA LYS A 75 -10.94 6.94 -2.48
C LYS A 75 -9.45 6.85 -2.80
N ILE A 76 -8.91 5.65 -2.68
CA ILE A 76 -7.60 5.28 -3.19
C ILE A 76 -7.77 4.47 -4.47
N PHE A 77 -6.99 4.83 -5.48
CA PHE A 77 -6.96 4.21 -6.80
C PHE A 77 -5.61 3.51 -6.93
N PHE A 78 -5.62 2.19 -7.07
CA PHE A 78 -4.43 1.39 -7.25
C PHE A 78 -4.24 1.03 -8.72
N SER A 79 -2.99 1.04 -9.15
CA SER A 79 -2.51 0.49 -10.41
C SER A 79 -1.44 -0.54 -10.10
N VAL A 80 -1.84 -1.81 -9.96
CA VAL A 80 -0.94 -2.92 -9.67
C VAL A 80 -0.16 -3.28 -10.93
N THR A 81 1.16 -3.17 -10.87
CA THR A 81 2.06 -3.39 -12.01
C THR A 81 2.94 -4.61 -11.82
N TYR A 82 2.99 -5.20 -10.63
CA TYR A 82 3.73 -6.43 -10.38
C TYR A 82 3.17 -7.24 -9.21
N ILE A 83 3.50 -8.54 -9.21
CA ILE A 83 3.42 -9.42 -8.05
C ILE A 83 4.80 -9.99 -7.72
N LYS A 84 5.09 -10.19 -6.45
CA LYS A 84 6.20 -11.02 -5.95
C LYS A 84 5.64 -12.40 -5.63
N LYS A 85 6.24 -13.44 -6.20
CA LYS A 85 5.85 -14.82 -5.97
C LYS A 85 7.04 -15.69 -5.55
N ALA A 86 6.81 -16.61 -4.62
CA ALA A 86 7.68 -17.73 -4.32
C ALA A 86 7.65 -18.73 -5.49
N VAL A 87 8.84 -19.10 -5.97
CA VAL A 87 9.02 -20.09 -7.04
C VAL A 87 10.04 -21.14 -6.61
N GLY A 88 9.72 -22.42 -6.87
CA GLY A 88 10.50 -23.55 -6.38
C GLY A 88 10.25 -23.81 -4.89
N GLY A 89 11.25 -24.36 -4.22
CA GLY A 89 11.15 -24.76 -2.80
C GLY A 89 10.57 -26.17 -2.63
N GLN A 90 10.40 -26.55 -1.36
CA GLN A 90 9.87 -27.84 -0.96
C GLN A 90 8.70 -27.66 0.00
N LEU A 91 7.70 -28.54 -0.13
CA LEU A 91 6.60 -28.61 0.81
C LEU A 91 7.10 -29.24 2.12
N CYS A 92 6.93 -28.54 3.24
CA CYS A 92 7.35 -29.02 4.55
C CYS A 92 6.37 -28.58 5.65
N ARG A 93 6.61 -29.07 6.87
CA ARG A 93 5.94 -28.60 8.09
C ARG A 93 6.75 -27.45 8.68
N SER A 94 6.19 -26.26 8.68
CA SER A 94 6.80 -25.07 9.26
C SER A 94 6.67 -25.06 10.78
N GLU A 95 7.71 -24.56 11.45
CA GLU A 95 7.66 -24.25 12.88
C GLU A 95 7.00 -22.88 13.17
N THR A 96 6.85 -22.03 12.16
CA THR A 96 6.39 -20.64 12.31
C THR A 96 5.04 -20.36 11.66
N SER A 97 4.65 -21.13 10.63
CA SER A 97 3.31 -21.05 10.05
C SER A 97 2.30 -21.82 10.91
N THR A 98 1.28 -21.11 11.38
CA THR A 98 0.16 -21.73 12.12
C THR A 98 -1.09 -21.92 11.27
N LEU A 99 -1.14 -21.37 10.04
CA LEU A 99 -2.25 -21.62 9.11
C LEU A 99 -1.95 -22.86 8.25
N ASN A 100 -3.01 -23.39 7.63
CA ASN A 100 -2.95 -24.54 6.72
C ASN A 100 -2.34 -25.80 7.36
N ASP A 101 -2.64 -26.05 8.64
CA ASP A 101 -2.04 -27.15 9.40
C ASP A 101 -0.50 -27.11 9.30
N SER A 102 0.10 -25.93 9.51
CA SER A 102 1.55 -25.68 9.45
C SER A 102 2.26 -26.10 8.16
N TRP A 103 1.56 -26.43 7.08
CA TRP A 103 2.21 -26.69 5.80
C TRP A 103 2.73 -25.38 5.20
N SER A 104 3.94 -25.41 4.64
CA SER A 104 4.60 -24.26 4.01
C SER A 104 5.46 -24.67 2.82
N ILE A 105 5.82 -23.68 2.00
CA ILE A 105 6.84 -23.81 0.96
C ILE A 105 8.13 -23.14 1.44
N GLU A 106 9.17 -23.93 1.71
CA GLU A 106 10.48 -23.43 2.18
C GLU A 106 11.57 -23.55 1.11
N GLY A 107 12.59 -22.70 1.21
CA GLY A 107 13.70 -22.64 0.24
C GLY A 107 13.30 -22.10 -1.14
N SER A 108 12.13 -21.47 -1.25
CA SER A 108 11.68 -20.82 -2.48
C SER A 108 12.48 -19.56 -2.79
N LYS A 109 12.55 -19.18 -4.07
CA LYS A 109 13.12 -17.91 -4.50
C LYS A 109 12.00 -16.93 -4.83
N ILE A 110 12.14 -15.68 -4.41
CA ILE A 110 11.19 -14.63 -4.79
C ILE A 110 11.45 -14.20 -6.23
N SER A 111 10.43 -14.33 -7.06
CA SER A 111 10.39 -13.89 -8.45
C SER A 111 9.40 -12.74 -8.60
N ILE A 112 9.82 -11.66 -9.28
CA ILE A 112 8.95 -10.53 -9.62
C ILE A 112 8.32 -10.80 -10.98
N VAL A 113 7.00 -10.81 -11.04
CA VAL A 113 6.23 -10.93 -12.28
C VAL A 113 5.59 -9.58 -12.58
N LYS A 114 5.96 -8.98 -13.71
CA LYS A 114 5.31 -7.76 -14.21
C LYS A 114 3.93 -8.08 -14.78
N LEU A 115 2.96 -7.23 -14.48
CA LEU A 115 1.59 -7.32 -14.99
C LEU A 115 1.42 -6.34 -16.15
N ASN A 116 1.02 -6.85 -17.32
CA ASN A 116 0.73 -6.04 -18.49
C ASN A 116 -0.54 -6.58 -19.19
N PRO A 117 -1.66 -5.82 -19.20
CA PRO A 117 -1.81 -4.48 -18.62
C PRO A 117 -1.80 -4.50 -17.07
N SER A 118 -1.56 -3.32 -16.47
CA SER A 118 -1.69 -3.15 -15.02
C SER A 118 -3.12 -3.43 -14.55
N ILE A 119 -3.28 -4.04 -13.38
CA ILE A 119 -4.60 -4.24 -12.76
C ILE A 119 -5.01 -2.96 -12.04
N LYS A 120 -6.23 -2.47 -12.31
CA LYS A 120 -6.78 -1.28 -11.65
C LYS A 120 -7.76 -1.71 -10.55
N ALA A 121 -7.62 -1.11 -9.36
CA ALA A 121 -8.53 -1.33 -8.25
C ALA A 121 -8.84 -0.01 -7.54
N ILE A 122 -10.00 0.07 -6.89
CA ILE A 122 -10.45 1.27 -6.17
C ILE A 122 -10.99 0.83 -4.81
N ALA A 123 -10.60 1.54 -3.76
CA ALA A 123 -11.09 1.32 -2.41
C ALA A 123 -11.45 2.64 -1.73
N ASN A 124 -12.35 2.60 -0.76
CA ASN A 124 -12.61 3.73 0.13
C ASN A 124 -11.44 3.89 1.09
N ILE A 125 -10.99 5.12 1.33
CA ILE A 125 -9.90 5.40 2.27
C ILE A 125 -10.27 6.48 3.29
N LYS A 126 -9.90 6.23 4.55
CA LYS A 126 -9.83 7.25 5.60
C LYS A 126 -8.42 7.29 6.16
N ILE A 127 -7.84 8.47 6.26
CA ILE A 127 -6.50 8.70 6.82
C ILE A 127 -6.68 9.43 8.15
N GLY A 128 -6.20 8.83 9.23
CA GLY A 128 -5.99 9.50 10.51
C GLY A 128 -4.50 9.70 10.77
N ASP A 129 -4.15 10.20 11.94
CA ASP A 129 -2.75 10.57 12.25
C ASP A 129 -1.81 9.36 12.22
N ASN A 130 -2.19 8.27 12.91
CA ASN A 130 -1.38 7.05 13.04
C ASN A 130 -2.10 5.78 12.53
N TYR A 131 -3.20 5.95 11.79
CA TYR A 131 -3.91 4.83 11.19
C TYR A 131 -4.49 5.21 9.82
N LEU A 132 -4.70 4.20 8.98
CA LEU A 132 -5.49 4.29 7.76
C LEU A 132 -6.55 3.19 7.75
N ILE A 133 -7.68 3.46 7.10
CA ILE A 133 -8.74 2.47 6.88
C ILE A 133 -8.97 2.36 5.38
N ILE A 134 -8.78 1.17 4.82
CA ILE A 134 -9.06 0.85 3.40
C ILE A 134 -10.22 -0.16 3.36
N ASP A 135 -11.35 0.23 2.76
CA ASP A 135 -12.63 -0.49 2.61
C ASP A 135 -13.33 -1.05 3.86
N LYS A 136 -12.62 -1.18 4.99
CA LYS A 136 -13.04 -1.54 6.36
C LYS A 136 -11.83 -1.97 7.19
N GLN A 137 -10.75 -2.41 6.53
CA GLN A 137 -9.56 -2.89 7.19
C GLN A 137 -8.76 -1.72 7.73
N LYS A 138 -8.42 -1.78 9.03
CA LYS A 138 -7.62 -0.76 9.71
C LYS A 138 -6.15 -1.20 9.73
N PHE A 139 -5.28 -0.27 9.35
CA PHE A 139 -3.84 -0.42 9.36
C PHE A 139 -3.26 0.69 10.22
N TYR A 140 -2.19 0.39 10.92
CA TYR A 140 -1.51 1.31 11.81
C TYR A 140 -0.11 1.57 11.30
N LYS A 141 0.34 2.81 11.42
CA LYS A 141 1.72 3.15 11.06
C LYS A 141 2.66 2.48 12.05
N VAL A 142 3.65 1.77 11.52
CA VAL A 142 4.73 1.20 12.32
C VAL A 142 5.79 2.28 12.51
N GLU A 143 6.11 2.60 13.76
CA GLU A 143 7.21 3.51 14.08
C GLU A 143 8.54 2.74 14.02
N ALA A 144 9.56 3.36 13.42
CA ALA A 144 10.92 2.85 13.53
C ALA A 144 11.41 3.19 14.93
N ASN A 145 11.67 2.15 15.75
CA ASN A 145 12.40 2.30 17.01
C ASN A 145 13.87 2.65 16.76
#